data_AF-A0A7W1ET75-F1
#
_entry.id   AF-A0A7W1ET75-F1
#
_cell.length_a   1.000
_cell.length_b   1.000
_cell.length_c   1.000
_cell.angle_alpha   90.00
_cell.angle_beta   90.00
_cell.angle_gamma   90.00
#
_symmetry.space_group_name_H-M   'P 1'
#
loop_
_entity.id
_entity.type
_entity.pdbx_description
1 polymer ?
#
loop_
_entity_poly.entity_id
_entity_poly.type
_entity_poly.pdbx_seq_one_letter_code
_entity_poly.pdbx_strand_id
1 'polypeptide(L)'
;MIKPQNIQKQLFILLMLFLMAVPSYSQVIAYFNVGAFNTPSNEPYLETYLTIVGNSLHPKKTGNTFQSAVNIEVKILKDSNIVKANKYNLMGPVYAGTLNIPAFIDNQRYSLPNGLYTLEMTLTDKNQPTKKPTRIKQTLLLAFDQKQIQSSSIQVLESYKKTTEPNALSKSGFDLVPYNVNYFPETTKELSFYFETYNADTTLGSKKPFIYLYYLEYSDNFEKLNSFGDFRKQTADKVNPLLGKLNISTLGSGNYNLVIEVKDERNITQLQRKYFFQRLNKPVDIATQYKYNETKTVSEYFGTCNNVDTLKMFVECLWPIANGLDKERVINQSIKKDPELMKNFVIDFWERRAADTGNALKMWGEYYKSVQEVMVLFKCGKQKGYYTERGRVYLQYGKPDQRSIQNMESNTFPYEIWQYYRLTDKVNGQFFTNRKFVFVNKNLGDDCHTLIHSDMKGELYNDRWRFEVTRRNNNGMGNPDNTNPNGVQDNQFNEIYSNPR
;
A
#
# COMPACT_ATOMS: atom_id res chain seq x y z
N MET A 1 -64.29 -0.92 3.97
CA MET A 1 -63.21 -1.45 4.83
C MET A 1 -62.09 -1.90 3.91
N ILE A 2 -60.88 -1.33 4.09
CA ILE A 2 -59.53 -1.89 3.80
C ILE A 2 -59.33 -2.54 2.41
N LYS A 3 -58.39 -2.24 1.51
CA LYS A 3 -57.39 -1.20 1.15
C LYS A 3 -56.72 -1.77 -0.16
N PRO A 4 -55.98 -0.97 -0.96
CA PRO A 4 -55.62 -1.28 -2.35
C PRO A 4 -54.14 -1.63 -2.58
N GLN A 5 -53.78 -2.21 -3.74
CA GLN A 5 -52.41 -2.21 -4.30
C GLN A 5 -52.49 -2.17 -5.85
N ASN A 6 -52.20 -1.03 -6.47
CA ASN A 6 -50.89 -0.56 -6.97
C ASN A 6 -50.60 -0.99 -8.43
N ILE A 7 -51.07 -0.18 -9.38
CA ILE A 7 -50.44 -0.03 -10.70
C ILE A 7 -50.23 1.46 -10.92
N GLN A 8 -49.02 1.94 -10.65
CA GLN A 8 -48.58 3.29 -11.02
C GLN A 8 -47.44 3.22 -12.03
N LYS A 9 -47.76 3.64 -13.25
CA LYS A 9 -46.99 4.54 -14.13
C LYS A 9 -45.46 4.44 -14.04
N GLN A 10 -44.84 3.84 -15.05
CA GLN A 10 -43.50 4.21 -15.49
C GLN A 10 -43.58 4.80 -16.90
N LEU A 11 -43.58 6.13 -16.98
CA LEU A 11 -43.22 6.85 -18.19
C LEU A 11 -42.04 7.74 -17.77
N PHE A 12 -40.82 7.24 -17.97
CA PHE A 12 -39.60 7.97 -17.66
C PHE A 12 -39.37 9.02 -18.75
N ILE A 13 -39.60 10.28 -18.41
CA ILE A 13 -39.25 11.43 -19.25
C ILE A 13 -37.74 11.64 -19.17
N LEU A 14 -37.09 11.55 -20.34
CA LEU A 14 -35.70 11.88 -20.60
C LEU A 14 -35.51 13.39 -20.40
N LEU A 15 -35.12 13.83 -19.19
CA LEU A 15 -34.73 15.22 -18.95
C LEU A 15 -33.33 15.45 -19.49
N MET A 16 -33.29 16.05 -20.68
CA MET A 16 -32.10 16.46 -21.41
C MET A 16 -31.24 17.41 -20.57
N LEU A 17 -29.95 17.07 -20.44
CA LEU A 17 -28.91 17.93 -19.88
C LEU A 17 -28.88 19.28 -20.59
N PHE A 18 -29.29 20.34 -19.90
CA PHE A 18 -28.74 21.67 -20.12
C PHE A 18 -27.88 22.01 -18.89
N LEU A 19 -26.71 21.38 -18.81
CA LEU A 19 -25.62 21.88 -17.98
C LEU A 19 -25.18 23.20 -18.62
N MET A 20 -25.77 24.31 -18.17
CA MET A 20 -25.10 25.59 -18.32
C MET A 20 -23.75 25.43 -17.63
N ALA A 21 -22.68 25.39 -18.41
CA ALA A 21 -21.34 25.53 -17.90
C ALA A 21 -21.27 26.92 -17.25
N VAL A 22 -21.58 26.99 -15.96
CA VAL A 22 -21.19 28.14 -15.15
C VAL A 22 -19.67 28.07 -15.16
N PRO A 23 -18.94 29.02 -15.77
CA PRO A 23 -17.51 29.09 -15.57
C PRO A 23 -17.27 29.17 -14.07
N SER A 24 -16.74 28.09 -13.49
CA SER A 24 -16.25 28.08 -12.12
C SER A 24 -15.11 29.08 -12.08
N TYR A 25 -15.43 30.32 -11.74
CA TYR A 25 -14.48 31.41 -11.62
C TYR A 25 -13.60 31.16 -10.40
N SER A 26 -12.51 30.44 -10.59
CA SER A 26 -11.55 30.14 -9.51
C SER A 26 -10.95 31.43 -8.96
N GLN A 27 -10.85 31.51 -7.62
CA GLN A 27 -10.11 32.55 -6.90
C GLN A 27 -8.60 32.33 -7.09
N VAL A 28 -7.78 33.34 -6.77
CA VAL A 28 -6.32 33.18 -6.79
C VAL A 28 -5.92 32.08 -5.80
N ILE A 29 -5.30 31.01 -6.29
CA ILE A 29 -4.78 29.93 -5.45
C ILE A 29 -3.32 30.26 -5.15
N ALA A 30 -3.00 30.35 -3.86
CA ALA A 30 -1.64 30.61 -3.39
C ALA A 30 -1.33 29.79 -2.14
N TYR A 31 -0.06 29.42 -2.00
CA TYR A 31 0.49 28.84 -0.78
C TYR A 31 1.32 29.90 -0.06
N PHE A 32 1.00 30.14 1.20
CA PHE A 32 1.63 31.17 2.02
C PHE A 32 2.25 30.55 3.25
N ASN A 33 3.48 30.96 3.53
CA ASN A 33 4.19 30.64 4.76
C ASN A 33 4.92 31.90 5.26
N VAL A 34 5.30 31.90 6.53
CA VAL A 34 5.99 33.02 7.15
C VAL A 34 6.96 32.50 8.20
N GLY A 35 8.17 33.03 8.19
CA GLY A 35 9.20 32.72 9.16
C GLY A 35 9.56 33.94 10.00
N ALA A 36 9.87 33.71 11.27
CA ALA A 36 10.48 34.69 12.15
C ALA A 36 12.01 34.50 12.15
N PHE A 37 12.73 35.60 11.98
CA PHE A 37 14.19 35.63 11.97
C PHE A 37 14.70 36.81 12.77
N ASN A 38 16.00 36.78 13.08
CA ASN A 38 16.69 37.85 13.75
C ASN A 38 18.00 38.15 13.02
N THR A 39 18.58 39.31 13.32
CA THR A 39 19.91 39.69 12.83
C THR A 39 20.93 39.57 13.97
N PRO A 40 22.24 39.53 13.67
CA PRO A 40 23.27 39.63 14.71
C PRO A 40 23.20 40.92 15.53
N SER A 41 22.59 41.98 14.99
CA SER A 41 22.31 43.27 15.66
C SER A 41 21.05 43.25 16.52
N ASN A 42 20.35 42.11 16.60
CA ASN A 42 19.08 41.93 17.30
C ASN A 42 17.95 42.83 16.78
N GLU A 43 17.77 42.80 15.46
CA GLU A 43 16.68 43.43 14.75
C GLU A 43 15.78 42.34 14.15
N PRO A 44 14.75 41.89 14.89
CA PRO A 44 13.86 40.86 14.40
C PRO A 44 13.12 41.28 13.12
N TYR A 45 12.79 40.29 12.31
CA TYR A 45 12.00 40.50 11.11
C TYR A 45 11.15 39.28 10.79
N LEU A 46 10.03 39.54 10.10
CA LEU A 46 9.24 38.50 9.44
C LEU A 46 9.71 38.35 8.00
N GLU A 47 9.86 37.11 7.55
CA GLU A 47 10.07 36.77 6.14
C GLU A 47 8.83 36.04 5.64
N THR A 48 8.15 36.60 4.64
CA THR A 48 6.96 35.99 4.03
C THR A 48 7.33 35.27 2.76
N TYR A 49 6.76 34.08 2.57
CA TYR A 49 6.95 33.25 1.40
C TYR A 49 5.61 32.98 0.74
N LEU A 50 5.52 33.31 -0.54
CA LEU A 50 4.29 33.14 -1.30
C LEU A 50 4.59 32.36 -2.58
N THR A 51 3.79 31.34 -2.87
CA THR A 51 3.79 30.65 -4.16
C THR A 51 2.42 30.82 -4.80
N ILE A 52 2.38 31.48 -5.96
CA ILE A 52 1.14 31.67 -6.72
C ILE A 52 0.99 30.53 -7.73
N VAL A 53 -0.15 29.86 -7.71
CA VAL A 53 -0.47 28.82 -8.70
C VAL A 53 -0.90 29.50 -10.00
N GLY A 54 -0.04 29.43 -11.03
CA GLY A 54 -0.25 30.10 -12.30
C GLY A 54 -1.60 29.81 -12.95
N ASN A 55 -2.03 28.54 -12.91
CA ASN A 55 -3.32 28.08 -13.46
C ASN A 55 -4.56 28.71 -12.79
N SER A 56 -4.42 29.35 -11.62
CA SER A 56 -5.52 30.06 -10.97
C SER A 56 -5.74 31.50 -11.47
N LEU A 57 -4.79 32.02 -12.26
CA LEU A 57 -4.80 33.39 -12.75
C LEU A 57 -5.28 33.47 -14.19
N HIS A 58 -5.85 34.61 -14.55
CA HIS A 58 -6.20 34.92 -15.92
C HIS A 58 -4.95 35.31 -16.72
N PRO A 59 -4.58 34.53 -17.75
CA PRO A 59 -3.45 34.83 -18.60
C PRO A 59 -3.75 36.08 -19.43
N LYS A 60 -2.90 37.11 -19.36
CA LYS A 60 -2.99 38.26 -20.26
C LYS A 60 -2.04 38.09 -21.43
N LYS A 61 -2.56 38.18 -22.64
CA LYS A 61 -1.76 38.12 -23.87
C LYS A 61 -0.95 39.41 -24.04
N THR A 62 0.35 39.26 -24.29
CA THR A 62 1.31 40.32 -24.59
C THR A 62 2.10 39.91 -25.82
N GLY A 63 1.72 40.45 -26.99
CA GLY A 63 2.26 40.00 -28.28
C GLY A 63 1.93 38.52 -28.55
N ASN A 64 2.96 37.71 -28.80
CA ASN A 64 2.85 36.26 -28.99
C ASN A 64 3.01 35.44 -27.70
N THR A 65 3.06 36.11 -26.54
CA THR A 65 3.27 35.48 -25.24
C THR A 65 2.15 35.82 -24.28
N PHE A 66 2.14 35.19 -23.11
CA PHE A 66 1.23 35.45 -22.03
C PHE A 66 2.01 35.77 -20.75
N GLN A 67 1.42 36.59 -19.90
CA GLN A 67 1.94 36.87 -18.57
C GLN A 67 0.77 37.02 -17.58
N SER A 68 0.88 36.32 -16.46
CA SER A 68 -0.04 36.47 -15.33
C SER A 68 0.55 37.41 -14.29
N ALA A 69 -0.30 38.12 -13.56
CA ALA A 69 0.13 39.05 -12.52
C ALA A 69 -0.88 39.11 -11.38
N VAL A 70 -0.37 39.32 -10.16
CA VAL A 70 -1.18 39.46 -8.94
C VAL A 70 -0.91 40.81 -8.31
N ASN A 71 -1.97 41.49 -7.90
CA ASN A 71 -1.86 42.62 -6.97
C ASN A 71 -1.86 42.07 -5.54
N ILE A 72 -0.81 42.38 -4.78
CA ILE A 72 -0.61 41.93 -3.41
C ILE A 72 -0.72 43.13 -2.49
N GLU A 73 -1.60 43.04 -1.52
CA GLU A 73 -1.70 43.98 -0.39
C GLU A 73 -1.36 43.25 0.90
N VAL A 74 -0.41 43.78 1.67
CA VAL A 74 -0.02 43.25 2.98
C VAL A 74 -0.21 44.34 4.03
N LYS A 75 -0.83 43.98 5.16
CA LYS A 75 -0.93 44.80 6.35
C LYS A 75 -0.44 43.99 7.53
N ILE A 76 0.41 44.57 8.36
CA ILE A 76 0.84 43.98 9.63
C ILE A 76 0.33 44.88 10.74
N LEU A 77 -0.43 44.30 11.65
CA LEU A 77 -1.12 44.99 12.72
C LEU A 77 -0.54 44.58 14.09
N LYS A 78 -0.45 45.55 15.02
CA LYS A 78 -0.18 45.34 16.44
C LYS A 78 -1.28 46.04 17.22
N ASP A 79 -2.02 45.31 18.05
CA ASP A 79 -3.15 45.85 18.83
C ASP A 79 -4.17 46.63 17.96
N SER A 80 -4.49 46.08 16.79
CA SER A 80 -5.35 46.70 15.74
C SER A 80 -4.76 47.90 14.99
N ASN A 81 -3.59 48.41 15.37
CA ASN A 81 -2.90 49.48 14.64
C ASN A 81 -2.02 48.90 13.54
N ILE A 82 -2.11 49.46 12.32
CA ILE A 82 -1.24 49.08 11.21
C ILE A 82 0.17 49.62 11.48
N VAL A 83 1.14 48.71 11.64
CA VAL A 83 2.56 49.07 11.85
C VAL A 83 3.38 48.97 10.57
N LYS A 84 2.95 48.14 9.61
CA LYS A 84 3.51 48.06 8.25
C LYS A 84 2.39 47.82 7.26
N ALA A 85 2.50 48.44 6.09
CA ALA A 85 1.64 48.16 4.95
C ALA A 85 2.45 48.20 3.66
N ASN A 86 2.12 47.32 2.73
CA ASN A 86 2.72 47.30 1.39
C ASN A 86 1.66 46.93 0.35
N LYS A 87 1.76 47.52 -0.84
CA LYS A 87 0.90 47.23 -1.98
C LYS A 87 1.71 47.28 -3.27
N TYR A 88 1.76 46.17 -4.01
CA TYR A 88 2.57 46.06 -5.22
C TYR A 88 1.99 45.04 -6.20
N ASN A 89 2.55 45.03 -7.41
CA ASN A 89 2.22 44.04 -8.44
C ASN A 89 3.33 43.02 -8.56
N LEU A 90 3.01 41.75 -8.35
CA LEU A 90 3.90 40.64 -8.62
C LEU A 90 3.66 40.16 -10.06
N MET A 91 4.68 40.30 -10.89
CA MET A 91 4.65 39.86 -12.28
C MET A 91 5.18 38.42 -12.36
N GLY A 92 4.37 37.51 -12.91
CA GLY A 92 4.82 36.16 -13.20
C GLY A 92 5.77 36.12 -14.40
N PRO A 93 6.41 34.97 -14.66
CA PRO A 93 7.22 34.77 -15.86
C PRO A 93 6.38 34.86 -17.13
N VAL A 94 7.06 35.11 -18.25
CA VAL A 94 6.45 35.13 -19.60
C VAL A 94 6.44 33.70 -20.15
N TYR A 95 5.33 33.29 -20.77
CA TYR A 95 5.15 31.93 -21.30
C TYR A 95 4.35 31.90 -22.61
N ALA A 96 4.52 30.85 -23.42
CA ALA A 96 4.05 30.81 -24.81
C ALA A 96 2.61 30.27 -25.01
N GLY A 97 2.04 29.55 -24.04
CA GLY A 97 0.71 28.92 -24.20
C GLY A 97 -0.05 28.78 -22.89
N THR A 98 -1.36 28.51 -22.95
CA THR A 98 -2.26 28.54 -21.78
C THR A 98 -2.47 27.19 -21.10
N LEU A 99 -1.86 26.11 -21.61
CA LEU A 99 -2.03 24.76 -21.04
C LEU A 99 -1.24 24.56 -19.73
N ASN A 100 -0.01 25.08 -19.68
CA ASN A 100 0.88 24.97 -18.51
C ASN A 100 1.29 26.37 -18.08
N ILE A 101 0.50 27.00 -17.22
CA ILE A 101 0.81 28.34 -16.70
C ILE A 101 1.77 28.17 -15.51
N PRO A 102 3.02 28.67 -15.61
CA PRO A 102 4.01 28.50 -14.56
C PRO A 102 3.57 29.14 -13.24
N ALA A 103 3.85 28.45 -12.14
CA ALA A 103 3.81 29.04 -10.81
C ALA A 103 4.97 30.03 -10.64
N PHE A 104 4.84 30.96 -9.70
CA PHE A 104 5.90 31.90 -9.36
C PHE A 104 5.84 32.27 -7.89
N ILE A 105 6.99 32.68 -7.36
CA ILE A 105 7.18 32.92 -5.94
C ILE A 105 7.43 34.39 -5.63
N ASP A 106 7.18 34.77 -4.38
CA ASP A 106 7.55 36.04 -3.80
C ASP A 106 8.12 35.83 -2.39
N ASN A 107 9.12 36.64 -2.05
CA ASN A 107 9.76 36.66 -0.74
C ASN A 107 9.92 38.13 -0.30
N GLN A 108 9.38 38.47 0.87
CA GLN A 108 9.46 39.81 1.44
C GLN A 108 9.89 39.76 2.90
N ARG A 109 10.68 40.76 3.32
CA ARG A 109 11.16 40.90 4.70
C ARG A 109 10.61 42.18 5.34
N TYR A 110 10.06 42.04 6.54
CA TYR A 110 9.50 43.15 7.31
C TYR A 110 10.19 43.23 8.67
N SER A 111 11.09 44.21 8.84
CA SER A 111 11.72 44.51 10.13
C SER A 111 10.67 45.00 11.12
N LEU A 112 10.60 44.32 12.27
CA LEU A 112 9.58 44.52 13.30
C LEU A 112 10.21 44.25 14.68
N PRO A 113 10.01 45.10 15.68
CA PRO A 113 10.45 44.80 17.04
C PRO A 113 9.68 43.61 17.62
N ASN A 114 10.16 43.06 18.74
CA ASN A 114 9.43 42.03 19.47
C ASN A 114 7.98 42.47 19.78
N GLY A 115 7.06 41.51 19.65
CA GLY A 115 5.64 41.74 19.85
C GLY A 115 4.77 40.67 19.18
N LEU A 116 3.49 40.71 19.52
CA LEU A 116 2.45 39.93 18.87
C LEU A 116 1.87 40.75 17.70
N TYR A 117 1.82 40.14 16.52
CA TYR A 117 1.35 40.78 15.30
C TYR A 117 0.29 39.95 14.61
N THR A 118 -0.57 40.62 13.84
CA THR A 118 -1.47 39.98 12.87
C THR A 118 -1.10 40.43 11.47
N LEU A 119 -0.72 39.49 10.61
CA LEU A 119 -0.51 39.71 9.19
C LEU A 119 -1.81 39.46 8.45
N GLU A 120 -2.24 40.43 7.65
CA GLU A 120 -3.37 40.33 6.73
C GLU A 120 -2.85 40.56 5.30
N MET A 121 -3.07 39.58 4.42
CA MET A 121 -2.68 39.65 3.02
C MET A 121 -3.91 39.48 2.13
N THR A 122 -4.00 40.31 1.09
CA THR A 122 -5.04 40.24 0.05
C THR A 122 -4.39 40.07 -1.30
N LEU A 123 -4.80 39.04 -2.04
CA LEU A 123 -4.31 38.69 -3.36
C LEU A 123 -5.44 38.88 -4.37
N THR A 124 -5.19 39.72 -5.37
CA THR A 124 -6.16 40.03 -6.43
C THR A 124 -5.53 39.72 -7.78
N ASP A 125 -6.22 38.98 -8.65
CA ASP A 125 -5.79 38.81 -10.04
C ASP A 125 -5.77 40.17 -10.73
N LYS A 126 -4.59 40.62 -11.16
CA LYS A 126 -4.41 41.94 -11.79
C LYS A 126 -5.17 42.04 -13.12
N ASN A 127 -5.33 40.91 -13.81
CA ASN A 127 -6.00 40.84 -15.10
C ASN A 127 -7.51 40.66 -14.97
N GLN A 128 -8.01 40.34 -13.77
CA GLN A 128 -9.44 40.22 -13.46
C GLN A 128 -9.76 40.82 -12.06
N PRO A 129 -9.63 42.14 -11.89
CA PRO A 129 -9.73 42.79 -10.57
C PRO A 129 -11.13 42.75 -9.95
N THR A 130 -12.16 42.47 -10.73
CA THR A 130 -13.55 42.33 -10.25
C THR A 130 -13.81 40.97 -9.57
N LYS A 131 -12.89 40.00 -9.71
CA LYS A 131 -12.99 38.71 -9.01
C LYS A 131 -12.80 38.87 -7.52
N LYS A 132 -13.48 38.00 -6.75
CA LYS A 132 -13.33 37.95 -5.29
C LYS A 132 -11.86 37.65 -4.94
N PRO A 133 -11.18 38.54 -4.18
CA PRO A 133 -9.79 38.34 -3.83
C PRO A 133 -9.62 37.21 -2.81
N THR A 134 -8.43 36.63 -2.80
CA THR A 134 -8.02 35.67 -1.77
C THR A 134 -7.47 36.45 -0.58
N ARG A 135 -7.93 36.14 0.63
CA ARG A 135 -7.52 36.81 1.86
C ARG A 135 -6.89 35.81 2.81
N ILE A 136 -5.75 36.19 3.38
CA ILE A 136 -4.95 35.37 4.29
C ILE A 136 -4.77 36.18 5.57
N LYS A 137 -4.95 35.55 6.73
CA LYS A 137 -4.78 36.17 8.04
C LYS A 137 -3.99 35.22 8.95
N GLN A 138 -2.89 35.70 9.52
CA GLN A 138 -2.03 34.90 10.39
C GLN A 138 -1.53 35.72 11.58
N THR A 139 -1.62 35.13 12.77
CA THR A 139 -1.07 35.71 14.01
C THR A 139 0.34 35.17 14.26
N LEU A 140 1.27 36.05 14.64
CA LEU A 140 2.70 35.75 14.73
C LEU A 140 3.29 36.42 15.97
N LEU A 141 4.20 35.73 16.66
CA LEU A 141 4.93 36.26 17.82
C LEU A 141 6.41 36.41 17.48
N LEU A 142 6.93 37.63 17.61
CA LEU A 142 8.37 37.90 17.65
C LEU A 142 8.79 38.09 19.11
N ALA A 143 9.63 37.19 19.61
CA ALA A 143 10.07 37.19 21.01
C ALA A 143 11.54 36.79 21.11
N PHE A 144 12.42 37.57 20.48
CA PHE A 144 13.86 37.32 20.54
C PHE A 144 14.51 37.93 21.80
N ASP A 145 15.23 37.12 22.57
CA ASP A 145 15.97 37.46 23.79
C ASP A 145 17.46 37.16 23.57
N GLN A 146 18.28 38.20 23.72
CA GLN A 146 19.74 38.12 23.55
C GLN A 146 20.44 37.28 24.64
N LYS A 147 19.79 37.04 25.78
CA LYS A 147 20.39 36.35 26.93
C LYS A 147 20.26 34.84 26.86
N GLN A 148 19.49 34.32 25.91
CA GLN A 148 19.20 32.91 25.78
C GLN A 148 19.50 32.44 24.36
N ILE A 149 19.76 31.14 24.22
CA ILE A 149 19.86 30.50 22.91
C ILE A 149 18.48 30.49 22.26
N GLN A 150 18.42 30.91 21.00
CA GLN A 150 17.17 31.04 20.27
C GLN A 150 17.31 30.56 18.83
N SER A 151 16.19 30.53 18.11
CA SER A 151 16.15 30.07 16.73
C SER A 151 15.20 30.84 15.85
N SER A 152 15.48 30.80 14.56
CA SER A 152 14.50 31.14 13.54
C SER A 152 13.37 30.11 13.46
N SER A 153 12.35 30.44 12.68
CA SER A 153 11.49 29.41 12.10
C SER A 153 12.31 28.47 11.21
N ILE A 154 11.83 27.23 11.05
CA ILE A 154 12.38 26.29 10.06
C ILE A 154 11.86 26.69 8.68
N GLN A 155 12.77 27.01 7.76
CA GLN A 155 12.45 27.33 6.38
C GLN A 155 12.67 26.09 5.51
N VAL A 156 11.59 25.48 5.04
CA VAL A 156 11.67 24.33 4.14
C VAL A 156 11.92 24.79 2.71
N LEU A 157 12.74 24.03 1.98
CA LEU A 157 13.33 24.45 0.71
C LEU A 157 12.95 23.47 -0.40
N GLU A 158 12.59 24.03 -1.55
CA GLU A 158 12.45 23.29 -2.80
C GLU A 158 13.83 23.04 -3.41
N SER A 159 14.67 24.07 -3.38
CA SER A 159 16.07 23.99 -3.80
C SER A 159 16.89 25.10 -3.13
N TYR A 160 18.20 24.95 -3.17
CA TYR A 160 19.13 25.99 -2.77
C TYR A 160 20.42 25.90 -3.57
N LYS A 161 21.09 27.04 -3.75
CA LYS A 161 22.40 27.12 -4.39
C LYS A 161 23.25 28.19 -3.72
N LYS A 162 24.57 28.10 -3.87
CA LYS A 162 25.45 29.18 -3.40
C LYS A 162 25.14 30.47 -4.15
N THR A 163 24.97 31.57 -3.43
CA THR A 163 24.72 32.89 -4.01
C THR A 163 25.96 33.35 -4.76
N THR A 164 25.74 33.86 -5.98
CA THR A 164 26.76 34.58 -6.76
C THR A 164 26.57 36.08 -6.59
N GLU A 165 25.34 36.56 -6.77
CA GLU A 165 24.91 37.94 -6.56
C GLU A 165 23.72 38.00 -5.58
N PRO A 166 23.78 38.84 -4.53
CA PRO A 166 22.69 39.00 -3.58
C PRO A 166 21.37 39.40 -4.24
N ASN A 167 20.30 38.69 -3.88
CA ASN A 167 18.93 38.92 -4.34
C ASN A 167 17.92 38.66 -3.20
N ALA A 168 16.62 38.76 -3.50
CA ALA A 168 15.57 38.61 -2.50
C ALA A 168 15.55 37.23 -1.80
N LEU A 169 16.09 36.20 -2.44
CA LEU A 169 16.20 34.83 -1.89
C LEU A 169 17.53 34.56 -1.21
N SER A 170 18.48 35.50 -1.28
CA SER A 170 19.82 35.30 -0.70
C SER A 170 19.79 35.41 0.82
N LYS A 171 20.39 34.42 1.49
CA LYS A 171 20.50 34.31 2.93
C LYS A 171 21.73 33.48 3.31
N SER A 172 22.58 34.01 4.20
CA SER A 172 23.84 33.37 4.63
C SER A 172 24.72 32.82 3.49
N GLY A 173 24.77 33.50 2.34
CA GLY A 173 25.57 33.09 1.18
C GLY A 173 24.91 32.03 0.27
N PHE A 174 23.62 31.74 0.46
CA PHE A 174 22.84 30.84 -0.39
C PHE A 174 21.56 31.50 -0.89
N ASP A 175 21.18 31.19 -2.12
CA ASP A 175 19.85 31.52 -2.64
C ASP A 175 18.92 30.38 -2.24
N LEU A 176 17.91 30.69 -1.42
CA LEU A 176 17.01 29.73 -0.81
C LEU A 176 15.64 29.80 -1.48
N VAL A 177 15.29 28.79 -2.27
CA VAL A 177 13.97 28.68 -2.90
C VAL A 177 13.02 27.98 -1.93
N PRO A 178 12.00 28.66 -1.39
CA PRO A 178 11.15 28.11 -0.35
C PRO A 178 10.16 27.08 -0.92
N TYR A 179 9.89 26.02 -0.15
CA TYR A 179 8.80 25.08 -0.42
C TYR A 179 7.63 25.38 0.52
N ASN A 180 6.63 26.11 0.00
CA ASN A 180 5.56 26.69 0.81
C ASN A 180 4.37 25.75 1.07
N VAL A 181 4.49 24.48 0.69
CA VAL A 181 3.43 23.50 0.85
C VAL A 181 3.82 22.51 1.94
N ASN A 182 3.00 22.34 2.96
CA ASN A 182 3.26 21.35 4.02
C ASN A 182 2.91 19.91 3.58
N TYR A 183 3.01 19.61 2.28
CA TYR A 183 2.65 18.34 1.66
C TYR A 183 3.75 17.90 0.70
N PHE A 184 4.24 16.69 0.88
CA PHE A 184 5.34 16.10 0.15
C PHE A 184 4.83 14.92 -0.69
N PRO A 185 4.61 15.10 -2.00
CA PRO A 185 4.14 14.03 -2.89
C PRO A 185 5.24 12.99 -3.14
N GLU A 186 4.85 11.84 -3.68
CA GLU A 186 5.73 10.72 -3.98
C GLU A 186 6.97 11.12 -4.80
N THR A 187 6.82 12.09 -5.71
CA THR A 187 7.89 12.62 -6.57
C THR A 187 9.00 13.31 -5.79
N THR A 188 8.71 13.84 -4.61
CA THR A 188 9.70 14.49 -3.74
C THR A 188 10.43 13.42 -2.94
N LYS A 189 11.76 13.36 -3.09
CA LYS A 189 12.62 12.35 -2.45
C LYS A 189 13.50 12.92 -1.34
N GLU A 190 13.59 14.24 -1.23
CA GLU A 190 14.40 14.93 -0.23
C GLU A 190 13.57 15.99 0.50
N LEU A 191 13.80 16.13 1.80
CA LEU A 191 13.33 17.24 2.63
C LEU A 191 14.53 18.13 2.94
N SER A 192 14.66 19.26 2.24
CA SER A 192 15.71 20.25 2.48
C SER A 192 15.18 21.39 3.34
N PHE A 193 16.02 21.94 4.23
CA PHE A 193 15.62 23.02 5.12
C PHE A 193 16.78 23.93 5.52
N TYR A 194 16.43 25.15 5.92
CA TYR A 194 17.30 26.16 6.50
C TYR A 194 16.82 26.55 7.89
N PHE A 195 17.77 26.77 8.79
CA PHE A 195 17.52 27.10 10.19
C PHE A 195 18.66 27.94 10.75
N GLU A 196 18.36 28.94 11.56
CA GLU A 196 19.37 29.74 12.26
C GLU A 196 19.23 29.55 13.77
N THR A 197 20.37 29.49 14.45
CA THR A 197 20.45 29.60 15.91
C THR A 197 21.16 30.88 16.29
N TYR A 198 20.62 31.58 17.28
CA TYR A 198 21.10 32.87 17.75
C TYR A 198 21.67 32.75 19.17
N ASN A 199 22.69 33.56 19.46
CA ASN A 199 23.32 33.71 20.79
C ASN A 199 23.94 32.42 21.35
N ALA A 200 24.35 31.49 20.50
CA ALA A 200 24.99 30.26 20.96
C ALA A 200 26.31 30.57 21.67
N ASP A 201 27.07 31.55 21.18
CA ASP A 201 28.30 32.05 21.82
C ASP A 201 28.08 32.60 23.24
N THR A 202 26.94 33.24 23.46
CA THR A 202 26.58 33.91 24.72
C THR A 202 26.12 32.90 25.75
N THR A 203 25.30 31.91 25.34
CA THR A 203 24.73 30.91 26.25
C THR A 203 25.66 29.71 26.47
N LEU A 204 26.34 29.22 25.42
CA LEU A 204 27.19 28.04 25.50
C LEU A 204 28.66 28.38 25.76
N GLY A 205 29.06 29.62 25.48
CA GLY A 205 30.43 30.09 25.52
C GLY A 205 31.04 30.25 24.12
N SER A 206 31.83 31.31 23.93
CA SER A 206 32.44 31.63 22.63
C SER A 206 33.30 30.48 22.11
N LYS A 207 33.08 30.10 20.85
CA LYS A 207 33.79 29.01 20.15
C LYS A 207 33.64 27.62 20.79
N LYS A 208 32.67 27.41 21.68
CA LYS A 208 32.36 26.08 22.21
C LYS A 208 31.70 25.20 21.13
N PRO A 209 32.00 23.90 21.08
CA PRO A 209 31.34 22.99 20.16
C PRO A 209 29.90 22.71 20.61
N PHE A 210 29.00 22.56 19.64
CA PHE A 210 27.63 22.10 19.86
C PHE A 210 27.15 21.28 18.66
N ILE A 211 26.02 20.60 18.78
CA ILE A 211 25.48 19.72 17.74
C ILE A 211 24.06 20.13 17.39
N TYR A 212 23.78 20.22 16.09
CA TYR A 212 22.43 20.08 15.57
C TYR A 212 22.10 18.61 15.41
N LEU A 213 21.06 18.13 16.08
CA LEU A 213 20.47 16.83 15.82
C LEU A 213 19.12 17.06 15.14
N TYR A 214 18.92 16.54 13.94
CA TYR A 214 17.65 16.69 13.24
C TYR A 214 17.12 15.35 12.74
N TYR A 215 15.83 15.11 12.92
CA TYR A 215 15.20 13.83 12.63
C TYR A 215 13.71 13.98 12.36
N LEU A 216 13.10 12.93 11.85
CA LEU A 216 11.66 12.81 11.69
C LEU A 216 11.05 12.05 12.85
N GLU A 217 9.86 12.47 13.27
CA GLU A 217 8.98 11.74 14.19
C GLU A 217 7.56 11.72 13.63
N TYR A 218 6.73 10.78 14.07
CA TYR A 218 5.31 10.86 13.78
C TYR A 218 4.66 12.04 14.52
N SER A 219 3.67 12.67 13.89
CA SER A 219 3.04 13.86 14.47
C SER A 219 2.07 13.56 15.62
N ASP A 220 1.57 12.33 15.72
CA ASP A 220 0.51 11.92 16.66
C ASP A 220 1.06 11.35 17.97
N ASN A 221 2.06 10.45 17.90
CA ASN A 221 2.65 9.80 19.07
C ASN A 221 4.07 10.30 19.40
N PHE A 222 4.64 11.18 18.56
CA PHE A 222 6.00 11.71 18.69
C PHE A 222 7.11 10.65 18.73
N GLU A 223 6.83 9.45 18.20
CA GLU A 223 7.83 8.40 18.09
C GLU A 223 8.85 8.78 17.03
N LYS A 224 10.13 8.78 17.44
CA LYS A 224 11.27 9.11 16.60
C LYS A 224 11.54 8.02 15.57
N LEU A 225 11.68 8.42 14.32
CA LEU A 225 12.08 7.56 13.23
C LEU A 225 13.61 7.51 13.12
N ASN A 226 14.23 6.50 13.73
CA ASN A 226 15.68 6.39 13.80
C ASN A 226 16.38 6.34 12.43
N SER A 227 15.71 5.85 11.39
CA SER A 227 16.24 5.79 10.01
C SER A 227 16.19 7.12 9.26
N PHE A 228 15.52 8.14 9.81
CA PHE A 228 15.32 9.44 9.15
C PHE A 228 15.84 10.57 10.04
N GLY A 229 17.14 10.57 10.28
CA GLY A 229 17.79 11.63 11.04
C GLY A 229 19.28 11.70 10.75
N ASP A 230 19.86 12.84 11.07
CA ASP A 230 21.27 13.11 10.91
C ASP A 230 21.69 14.20 11.91
N PHE A 231 22.99 14.49 11.99
CA PHE A 231 23.51 15.49 12.89
C PHE A 231 24.64 16.30 12.25
N ARG A 232 24.80 17.53 12.72
CA ARG A 232 25.87 18.43 12.27
C ARG A 232 26.55 19.09 13.45
N LYS A 233 27.87 18.91 13.56
CA LYS A 233 28.71 19.62 14.52
C LYS A 233 28.92 21.07 14.06
N GLN A 234 28.86 22.00 15.01
CA GLN A 234 29.07 23.42 14.80
C GLN A 234 29.84 24.03 15.97
N THR A 235 30.32 25.25 15.76
CA THR A 235 31.03 26.04 16.76
C THR A 235 30.19 27.25 17.10
N ALA A 236 29.95 27.49 18.38
CA ALA A 236 29.08 28.54 18.88
C ALA A 236 29.53 29.94 18.43
N ASP A 237 28.61 30.66 17.80
CA ASP A 237 28.75 32.05 17.31
C ASP A 237 27.45 32.84 17.62
N LYS A 238 27.43 34.14 17.28
CA LYS A 238 26.24 34.98 17.39
C LYS A 238 25.09 34.45 16.53
N VAL A 239 25.41 33.97 15.33
CA VAL A 239 24.47 33.35 14.40
C VAL A 239 25.10 32.12 13.77
N ASN A 240 24.45 30.98 13.96
CA ASN A 240 24.84 29.70 13.37
C ASN A 240 23.77 29.25 12.36
N PRO A 241 24.05 29.31 11.04
CA PRO A 241 23.15 28.76 10.04
C PRO A 241 23.33 27.25 9.87
N LEU A 242 22.21 26.55 9.73
CA LEU A 242 22.10 25.15 9.38
C LEU A 242 21.36 25.03 8.05
N LEU A 243 22.06 24.54 7.03
CA LEU A 243 21.45 23.89 5.88
C LEU A 243 21.50 22.38 6.11
N GLY A 244 20.33 21.75 6.11
CA GLY A 244 20.16 20.32 6.31
C GLY A 244 19.28 19.71 5.24
N LYS A 245 19.43 18.40 5.04
CA LYS A 245 18.57 17.61 4.16
C LYS A 245 18.37 16.21 4.72
N LEU A 246 17.19 15.64 4.48
CA LEU A 246 16.87 14.26 4.80
C LEU A 246 16.34 13.53 3.56
N ASN A 247 16.80 12.31 3.34
CA ASN A 247 16.24 11.45 2.31
C ASN A 247 14.90 10.88 2.81
N ILE A 248 13.81 11.19 2.10
CA ILE A 248 12.45 10.74 2.42
C ILE A 248 11.89 9.78 1.34
N SER A 249 12.77 9.22 0.50
CA SER A 249 12.37 8.31 -0.59
C SER A 249 11.68 7.05 -0.09
N THR A 250 12.11 6.53 1.06
CA THR A 250 11.56 5.34 1.74
C THR A 250 10.60 5.70 2.88
N LEU A 251 10.30 6.99 3.09
CA LEU A 251 9.33 7.42 4.09
C LEU A 251 7.92 7.12 3.57
N GLY A 252 7.17 6.29 4.31
CA GLY A 252 5.78 5.95 4.01
C GLY A 252 4.83 7.15 4.09
N SER A 253 3.57 6.94 3.71
CA SER A 253 2.55 7.97 3.84
C SER A 253 2.22 8.23 5.32
N GLY A 254 2.00 9.48 5.68
CA GLY A 254 1.69 9.84 7.05
C GLY A 254 1.85 11.33 7.35
N ASN A 255 1.67 11.66 8.62
CA ASN A 255 1.88 12.99 9.15
C ASN A 255 3.12 12.96 10.06
N TYR A 256 4.05 13.86 9.82
CA TYR A 256 5.37 13.84 10.45
C TYR A 256 5.75 15.23 10.94
N ASN A 257 6.65 15.29 11.92
CA ASN A 257 7.39 16.49 12.26
C ASN A 257 8.86 16.32 11.89
N LEU A 258 9.45 17.32 11.25
CA LEU A 258 10.90 17.55 11.27
C LEU A 258 11.24 18.21 12.61
N VAL A 259 12.05 17.53 13.41
CA VAL A 259 12.55 18.05 14.69
C VAL A 259 14.00 18.47 14.50
N ILE A 260 14.35 19.65 15.00
CA ILE A 260 15.73 20.14 15.09
C ILE A 260 16.01 20.46 16.55
N GLU A 261 17.00 19.77 17.12
CA GLU A 261 17.51 19.98 18.48
C GLU A 261 18.91 20.60 18.41
N VAL A 262 19.16 21.57 19.29
CA VAL A 262 20.49 22.12 19.54
C VAL A 262 20.99 21.56 20.86
N LYS A 263 22.08 20.79 20.81
CA LYS A 263 22.66 20.11 21.97
C LYS A 263 24.03 20.67 22.33
N ASP A 264 24.26 20.88 23.61
CA ASP A 264 25.57 21.29 24.13
C ASP A 264 26.58 20.13 24.15
N GLU A 265 27.82 20.41 24.56
CA GLU A 265 28.90 19.42 24.67
C GLU A 265 28.61 18.30 25.69
N ARG A 266 27.64 18.48 26.57
CA ARG A 266 27.17 17.48 27.55
C ARG A 266 25.96 16.70 27.04
N ASN A 267 25.59 16.85 25.77
CA ASN A 267 24.43 16.24 25.12
C ASN A 267 23.08 16.70 25.71
N ILE A 268 23.04 17.86 26.37
CA ILE A 268 21.81 18.46 26.89
C ILE A 268 21.15 19.29 25.79
N THR A 269 19.87 19.04 25.53
CA THR A 269 19.09 19.82 24.57
C THR A 269 18.80 21.21 25.13
N GLN A 270 19.34 22.22 24.47
CA GLN A 270 19.21 23.63 24.84
C GLN A 270 18.04 24.31 24.10
N LEU A 271 17.70 23.79 22.91
CA LEU A 271 16.64 24.31 22.07
C LEU A 271 16.06 23.19 21.21
N GLN A 272 14.75 23.23 20.99
CA GLN A 272 14.06 22.31 20.09
C GLN A 272 13.05 23.09 19.24
N ARG A 273 13.01 22.80 17.95
CA ARG A 273 11.98 23.29 17.01
C ARG A 273 11.42 22.15 16.18
N LYS A 274 10.13 22.27 15.84
CA LYS A 274 9.39 21.29 15.05
C LYS A 274 8.74 21.97 13.83
N TYR A 275 8.70 21.27 12.72
CA TYR A 275 7.96 21.66 11.53
C TYR A 275 7.10 20.48 11.04
N PHE A 276 5.79 20.68 11.00
CA PHE A 276 4.83 19.67 10.57
C PHE A 276 4.75 19.57 9.04
N PHE A 277 4.70 18.34 8.52
CA PHE A 277 4.40 18.09 7.11
C PHE A 277 3.67 16.75 6.90
N GLN A 278 2.97 16.66 5.77
CA GLN A 278 2.28 15.46 5.32
C GLN A 278 3.06 14.81 4.19
N ARG A 279 3.11 13.47 4.18
CA ARG A 279 3.77 12.66 3.17
C ARG A 279 2.76 11.76 2.47
N LEU A 280 2.85 11.67 1.15
CA LEU A 280 2.20 10.62 0.37
C LEU A 280 3.27 9.80 -0.38
N ASN A 281 3.31 8.50 -0.13
CA ASN A 281 4.23 7.56 -0.77
C ASN A 281 3.61 6.14 -0.88
N LYS A 282 2.58 6.01 -1.71
CA LYS A 282 1.80 4.78 -1.86
C LYS A 282 2.64 3.53 -2.17
N PRO A 283 3.66 3.57 -3.06
CA PRO A 283 4.45 2.38 -3.37
C PRO A 283 5.18 1.81 -2.15
N VAL A 284 5.67 2.68 -1.25
CA VAL A 284 6.32 2.25 -0.01
C VAL A 284 5.32 1.62 0.95
N ASP A 285 4.12 2.20 1.08
CA ASP A 285 3.06 1.63 1.94
C ASP A 285 2.67 0.24 1.46
N ILE A 286 2.48 0.09 0.14
CA ILE A 286 2.16 -1.19 -0.51
C ILE A 286 3.28 -2.21 -0.26
N ALA A 287 4.54 -1.84 -0.48
CA ALA A 287 5.68 -2.73 -0.23
C ALA A 287 5.80 -3.15 1.25
N THR A 288 5.50 -2.24 2.18
CA THR A 288 5.52 -2.51 3.62
C THR A 288 4.40 -3.47 4.01
N GLN A 289 3.19 -3.30 3.45
CA GLN A 289 2.08 -4.22 3.64
C GLN A 289 2.36 -5.62 3.10
N TYR A 290 2.99 -5.72 1.91
CA TYR A 290 3.41 -7.02 1.38
C TYR A 290 4.43 -7.71 2.29
N LYS A 291 5.47 -7.01 2.75
CA LYS A 291 6.45 -7.55 3.70
C LYS A 291 5.80 -8.00 5.02
N TYR A 292 4.90 -7.19 5.57
CA TYR A 292 4.17 -7.53 6.79
C TYR A 292 3.34 -8.82 6.64
N ASN A 293 2.70 -9.01 5.48
CA ASN A 293 1.94 -10.22 5.18
C ASN A 293 2.85 -11.45 4.95
N GLU A 294 4.08 -11.26 4.48
CA GLU A 294 5.07 -12.33 4.30
C GLU A 294 5.75 -12.76 5.62
N THR A 295 5.76 -11.90 6.64
CA THR A 295 6.39 -12.18 7.94
C THR A 295 5.52 -12.95 8.93
N LYS A 296 4.23 -13.18 8.65
CA LYS A 296 3.40 -14.02 9.53
C LYS A 296 3.88 -15.46 9.49
N THR A 297 4.18 -16.02 10.65
CA THR A 297 4.49 -17.44 10.78
C THR A 297 3.23 -18.29 10.68
N VAL A 298 3.38 -19.56 10.35
CA VAL A 298 2.25 -20.51 10.36
C VAL A 298 1.64 -20.64 11.76
N SER A 299 2.46 -20.51 12.81
CA SER A 299 2.03 -20.46 14.21
C SER A 299 1.14 -19.26 14.52
N GLU A 300 1.52 -18.05 14.09
CA GLU A 300 0.69 -16.85 14.28
C GLU A 300 -0.65 -16.93 13.53
N TYR A 301 -0.64 -17.52 12.33
CA TYR A 301 -1.86 -17.72 11.55
C TYR A 301 -2.85 -18.64 12.28
N PHE A 302 -2.41 -19.83 12.71
CA PHE A 302 -3.28 -20.78 13.39
C PHE A 302 -3.54 -20.45 14.87
N GLY A 303 -2.66 -19.67 15.51
CA GLY A 303 -2.81 -19.24 16.91
C GLY A 303 -4.13 -18.51 17.16
N THR A 304 -4.59 -17.74 16.18
CA THR A 304 -5.85 -16.97 16.24
C THR A 304 -7.11 -17.80 15.91
N CYS A 305 -6.98 -19.03 15.39
CA CYS A 305 -8.10 -19.86 14.95
C CYS A 305 -8.65 -20.74 16.08
N ASN A 306 -9.76 -20.36 16.72
CA ASN A 306 -10.32 -21.13 17.85
C ASN A 306 -11.56 -21.98 17.49
N ASN A 307 -12.01 -21.95 16.23
CA ASN A 307 -13.20 -22.68 15.81
C ASN A 307 -12.87 -24.18 15.58
N VAL A 308 -13.48 -25.05 16.39
CA VAL A 308 -13.25 -26.51 16.37
C VAL A 308 -13.52 -27.13 15.00
N ASP A 309 -14.63 -26.77 14.34
CA ASP A 309 -15.01 -27.36 13.05
C ASP A 309 -14.06 -26.94 11.92
N THR A 310 -13.55 -25.71 11.99
CA THR A 310 -12.56 -25.17 11.05
C THR A 310 -11.21 -25.86 11.24
N LEU A 311 -10.75 -26.00 12.49
CA LEU A 311 -9.53 -26.72 12.80
C LEU A 311 -9.62 -28.20 12.39
N LYS A 312 -10.75 -28.86 12.70
CA LYS A 312 -11.00 -30.23 12.27
C LYS A 312 -10.92 -30.37 10.75
N MET A 313 -11.50 -29.43 9.99
CA MET A 313 -11.36 -29.42 8.54
C MET A 313 -9.90 -29.27 8.09
N PHE A 314 -9.13 -28.37 8.73
CA PHE A 314 -7.72 -28.17 8.41
C PHE A 314 -6.87 -29.41 8.72
N VAL A 315 -7.22 -30.18 9.75
CA VAL A 315 -6.56 -31.45 10.07
C VAL A 315 -6.94 -32.53 9.05
N GLU A 316 -8.22 -32.71 8.79
CA GLU A 316 -8.73 -33.78 7.93
C GLU A 316 -8.30 -33.64 6.47
N CYS A 317 -8.22 -32.40 5.98
CA CYS A 317 -7.82 -32.17 4.60
C CYS A 317 -6.37 -32.58 4.35
N LEU A 318 -5.49 -32.69 5.37
CA LEU A 318 -4.09 -33.10 5.21
C LEU A 318 -3.91 -34.60 4.97
N TRP A 319 -4.94 -35.43 5.20
CA TRP A 319 -4.84 -36.89 5.06
C TRP A 319 -4.28 -37.36 3.70
N PRO A 320 -4.69 -36.80 2.53
CA PRO A 320 -4.21 -37.24 1.22
C PRO A 320 -2.71 -37.01 1.00
N ILE A 321 -2.11 -36.06 1.71
CA ILE A 321 -0.68 -35.75 1.59
C ILE A 321 0.14 -36.31 2.76
N ALA A 322 -0.49 -36.81 3.83
CA ALA A 322 0.18 -37.33 5.02
C ALA A 322 0.86 -38.69 4.78
N ASN A 323 1.98 -38.93 5.46
CA ASN A 323 2.64 -40.24 5.51
C ASN A 323 1.98 -41.16 6.54
N GLY A 324 2.46 -42.41 6.69
CA GLY A 324 1.83 -43.41 7.57
C GLY A 324 1.60 -42.92 9.01
N LEU A 325 2.61 -42.30 9.64
CA LEU A 325 2.51 -41.76 10.99
C LEU A 325 1.56 -40.55 11.06
N ASP A 326 1.68 -39.61 10.10
CA ASP A 326 0.84 -38.42 10.09
C ASP A 326 -0.63 -38.73 9.74
N LYS A 327 -0.91 -39.79 8.97
CA LYS A 327 -2.29 -40.26 8.72
C LYS A 327 -2.98 -40.71 10.00
N GLU A 328 -2.27 -41.44 10.87
CA GLU A 328 -2.80 -41.83 12.17
C GLU A 328 -3.04 -40.60 13.06
N ARG A 329 -2.10 -39.64 13.05
CA ARG A 329 -2.26 -38.37 13.77
C ARG A 329 -3.46 -37.57 13.28
N VAL A 330 -3.70 -37.47 11.96
CA VAL A 330 -4.90 -36.84 11.40
C VAL A 330 -6.17 -37.47 11.98
N ILE A 331 -6.26 -38.80 11.99
CA ILE A 331 -7.42 -39.53 12.52
C ILE A 331 -7.60 -39.23 14.01
N ASN A 332 -6.53 -39.39 14.81
CA ASN A 332 -6.55 -39.20 16.25
C ASN A 332 -6.95 -37.78 16.64
N GLN A 333 -6.41 -36.75 15.97
CA GLN A 333 -6.74 -35.37 16.25
C GLN A 333 -8.18 -35.00 15.83
N SER A 334 -8.64 -35.55 14.71
CA SER A 334 -10.02 -35.34 14.22
C SER A 334 -11.08 -35.97 15.13
N ILE A 335 -10.75 -37.09 15.80
CA ILE A 335 -11.62 -37.75 16.78
C ILE A 335 -11.61 -37.00 18.12
N LYS A 336 -10.43 -36.63 18.62
CA LYS A 336 -10.28 -35.92 19.91
C LYS A 336 -10.93 -34.52 19.90
N LYS A 337 -10.87 -33.82 18.76
CA LYS A 337 -11.44 -32.46 18.56
C LYS A 337 -10.94 -31.42 19.56
N ASP A 338 -9.73 -31.61 20.09
CA ASP A 338 -9.07 -30.63 20.96
C ASP A 338 -8.45 -29.50 20.11
N PRO A 339 -8.87 -28.23 20.28
CA PRO A 339 -8.37 -27.12 19.47
C PRO A 339 -6.86 -26.94 19.51
N GLU A 340 -6.25 -27.12 20.69
CA GLU A 340 -4.83 -26.88 20.88
C GLU A 340 -4.00 -27.99 20.22
N LEU A 341 -4.40 -29.24 20.41
CA LEU A 341 -3.74 -30.37 19.76
C LEU A 341 -3.90 -30.34 18.22
N MET A 342 -5.06 -29.90 17.71
CA MET A 342 -5.28 -29.73 16.27
C MET A 342 -4.41 -28.61 15.70
N LYS A 343 -4.32 -27.44 16.37
CA LYS A 343 -3.42 -26.35 15.96
C LYS A 343 -1.98 -26.81 15.91
N ASN A 344 -1.50 -27.40 17.01
CA ASN A 344 -0.13 -27.86 17.14
C ASN A 344 0.21 -28.91 16.08
N PHE A 345 -0.74 -29.79 15.75
CA PHE A 345 -0.56 -30.75 14.65
C PHE A 345 -0.43 -30.06 13.28
N VAL A 346 -1.30 -29.11 12.93
CA VAL A 346 -1.24 -28.43 11.63
C VAL A 346 0.03 -27.58 11.51
N ILE A 347 0.43 -26.89 12.58
CA ILE A 347 1.68 -26.13 12.65
C ILE A 347 2.88 -27.06 12.43
N ASP A 348 3.01 -28.12 13.23
CA ASP A 348 4.09 -29.10 13.13
C ASP A 348 4.15 -29.75 11.74
N PHE A 349 3.00 -30.07 11.14
CA PHE A 349 2.92 -30.68 9.82
C PHE A 349 3.55 -29.79 8.73
N TRP A 350 3.26 -28.49 8.74
CA TRP A 350 3.78 -27.56 7.73
C TRP A 350 5.20 -27.11 8.02
N GLU A 351 5.59 -26.95 9.28
CA GLU A 351 6.97 -26.63 9.67
C GLU A 351 7.92 -27.77 9.28
N ARG A 352 7.59 -29.02 9.59
CA ARG A 352 8.41 -30.17 9.16
C ARG A 352 8.55 -30.29 7.65
N ARG A 353 7.51 -29.92 6.88
CA ARG A 353 7.55 -29.94 5.41
C ARG A 353 8.32 -28.79 4.80
N ALA A 354 8.31 -27.63 5.45
CA ALA A 354 9.06 -26.46 5.01
C ALA A 354 10.58 -26.65 5.21
N ALA A 355 10.96 -27.38 6.28
CA ALA A 355 12.36 -27.52 6.71
C ALA A 355 13.06 -26.14 6.70
N ASP A 356 14.34 -26.07 6.29
CA ASP A 356 15.09 -24.80 6.23
C ASP A 356 14.92 -24.04 4.89
N THR A 357 14.10 -24.55 3.96
CA THR A 357 14.12 -24.10 2.55
C THR A 357 12.82 -23.46 2.07
N GLY A 358 11.74 -23.57 2.86
CA GLY A 358 10.41 -23.08 2.49
C GLY A 358 9.76 -22.22 3.56
N ASN A 359 8.78 -21.41 3.16
CA ASN A 359 7.89 -20.72 4.08
C ASN A 359 6.65 -21.60 4.34
N ALA A 360 6.50 -22.11 5.56
CA ALA A 360 5.43 -23.02 5.96
C ALA A 360 4.01 -22.45 5.72
N LEU A 361 3.82 -21.14 5.99
CA LEU A 361 2.53 -20.48 5.78
C LEU A 361 2.19 -20.37 4.28
N LYS A 362 3.20 -20.10 3.44
CA LYS A 362 3.02 -20.08 1.99
C LYS A 362 2.62 -21.46 1.45
N MET A 363 3.30 -22.51 1.90
CA MET A 363 2.99 -23.90 1.50
C MET A 363 1.57 -24.29 1.91
N TRP A 364 1.16 -23.96 3.15
CA TRP A 364 -0.22 -24.12 3.59
C TRP A 364 -1.19 -23.34 2.71
N GLY A 365 -0.91 -22.07 2.41
CA GLY A 365 -1.78 -21.22 1.60
C GLY A 365 -1.99 -21.75 0.18
N GLU A 366 -0.94 -22.24 -0.47
CA GLU A 366 -1.02 -22.87 -1.80
C GLU A 366 -1.81 -24.19 -1.76
N TYR A 367 -1.57 -25.01 -0.75
CA TYR A 367 -2.31 -26.24 -0.55
C TYR A 367 -3.79 -25.98 -0.26
N TYR A 368 -4.09 -25.03 0.61
CA TYR A 368 -5.45 -24.69 1.01
C TYR A 368 -6.29 -24.20 -0.17
N LYS A 369 -5.68 -23.49 -1.14
CA LYS A 369 -6.35 -23.17 -2.42
C LYS A 369 -6.81 -24.44 -3.15
N SER A 370 -5.95 -25.46 -3.24
CA SER A 370 -6.32 -26.76 -3.83
C SER A 370 -7.44 -27.44 -3.03
N VAL A 371 -7.43 -27.33 -1.69
CA VAL A 371 -8.51 -27.85 -0.83
C VAL A 371 -9.84 -27.17 -1.15
N GLN A 372 -9.86 -25.85 -1.34
CA GLN A 372 -11.07 -25.12 -1.72
C GLN A 372 -11.58 -25.55 -3.11
N GLU A 373 -10.68 -25.75 -4.08
CA GLU A 373 -11.05 -26.25 -5.41
C GLU A 373 -11.72 -27.63 -5.34
N VAL A 374 -11.13 -28.60 -4.62
CA VAL A 374 -11.71 -29.95 -4.52
C VAL A 374 -13.03 -29.95 -3.76
N MET A 375 -13.22 -29.07 -2.78
CA MET A 375 -14.48 -28.94 -2.06
C MET A 375 -15.64 -28.50 -2.97
N VAL A 376 -15.34 -27.74 -4.03
CA VAL A 376 -16.32 -27.33 -5.04
C VAL A 376 -16.49 -28.40 -6.11
N LEU A 377 -15.38 -28.92 -6.66
CA LEU A 377 -15.40 -29.79 -7.84
C LEU A 377 -15.85 -31.23 -7.56
N PHE A 378 -15.55 -31.76 -6.37
CA PHE A 378 -15.67 -33.20 -6.10
C PHE A 378 -16.57 -33.52 -4.90
N LYS A 379 -17.59 -32.70 -4.65
CA LYS A 379 -18.54 -32.94 -3.56
C LYS A 379 -19.42 -34.16 -3.88
N CYS A 380 -19.50 -35.09 -2.94
CA CYS A 380 -20.31 -36.32 -3.05
C CYS A 380 -21.38 -36.30 -1.96
N GLY A 381 -22.62 -35.88 -2.29
CA GLY A 381 -23.70 -35.74 -1.32
C GLY A 381 -23.32 -34.83 -0.13
N LYS A 382 -23.28 -35.38 1.09
CA LYS A 382 -22.83 -34.69 2.31
C LYS A 382 -21.31 -34.81 2.57
N GLN A 383 -20.61 -35.66 1.83
CA GLN A 383 -19.17 -35.86 1.95
C GLN A 383 -18.42 -34.69 1.30
N LYS A 384 -17.50 -34.10 2.06
CA LYS A 384 -16.65 -33.00 1.59
C LYS A 384 -15.70 -33.51 0.51
N GLY A 385 -15.36 -32.65 -0.46
CA GLY A 385 -14.60 -33.06 -1.64
C GLY A 385 -13.25 -33.72 -1.33
N TYR A 386 -12.53 -33.26 -0.30
CA TYR A 386 -11.25 -33.84 0.11
C TYR A 386 -11.33 -35.27 0.67
N TYR A 387 -12.53 -35.78 0.96
CA TYR A 387 -12.76 -37.18 1.32
C TYR A 387 -13.06 -38.09 0.14
N THR A 388 -13.34 -37.54 -1.04
CA THR A 388 -13.66 -38.35 -2.22
C THR A 388 -12.38 -38.87 -2.87
N GLU A 389 -12.47 -39.97 -3.63
CA GLU A 389 -11.30 -40.50 -4.35
C GLU A 389 -10.74 -39.48 -5.36
N ARG A 390 -11.62 -38.77 -6.09
CA ARG A 390 -11.21 -37.68 -6.99
C ARG A 390 -10.48 -36.57 -6.23
N GLY A 391 -11.03 -36.10 -5.11
CA GLY A 391 -10.40 -35.07 -4.28
C GLY A 391 -9.10 -35.52 -3.62
N ARG A 392 -9.01 -36.77 -3.17
CA ARG A 392 -7.78 -37.38 -2.64
C ARG A 392 -6.68 -37.37 -3.69
N VAL A 393 -6.94 -37.92 -4.88
CA VAL A 393 -5.97 -37.97 -6.00
C VAL A 393 -5.54 -36.56 -6.40
N TYR A 394 -6.49 -35.61 -6.50
CA TYR A 394 -6.19 -34.21 -6.82
C TYR A 394 -5.29 -33.54 -5.77
N LEU A 395 -5.55 -33.76 -4.47
CA LEU A 395 -4.74 -33.17 -3.41
C LEU A 395 -3.36 -33.82 -3.32
N GLN A 396 -3.26 -35.14 -3.48
CA GLN A 396 -2.03 -35.91 -3.37
C GLN A 396 -1.08 -35.69 -4.55
N TYR A 397 -1.59 -35.69 -5.79
CA TYR A 397 -0.77 -35.60 -7.00
C TYR A 397 -0.84 -34.24 -7.71
N GLY A 398 -1.79 -33.39 -7.32
CA GLY A 398 -2.06 -32.10 -7.95
C GLY A 398 -3.18 -32.17 -8.98
N LYS A 399 -3.41 -31.05 -9.67
CA LYS A 399 -4.39 -30.95 -10.74
C LYS A 399 -3.95 -31.82 -11.94
N PRO A 400 -4.85 -32.63 -12.53
CA PRO A 400 -4.52 -33.39 -13.74
C PRO A 400 -4.25 -32.46 -14.92
N ASP A 401 -3.33 -32.86 -15.79
CA ASP A 401 -3.04 -32.13 -17.03
C ASP A 401 -4.23 -32.22 -17.99
N GLN A 402 -4.87 -33.39 -18.05
CA GLN A 402 -6.09 -33.63 -18.81
C GLN A 402 -7.12 -34.36 -17.96
N ARG A 403 -8.38 -33.92 -18.05
CA ARG A 403 -9.52 -34.51 -17.37
C ARG A 403 -10.66 -34.66 -18.37
N SER A 404 -10.87 -35.89 -18.83
CA SER A 404 -11.94 -36.23 -19.76
C SER A 404 -13.13 -36.81 -18.98
N ILE A 405 -14.29 -36.18 -19.10
CA ILE A 405 -15.50 -36.51 -18.36
C ILE A 405 -16.54 -37.08 -19.32
N GLN A 406 -17.08 -38.26 -19.01
CA GLN A 406 -18.14 -38.89 -19.79
C GLN A 406 -19.34 -39.18 -18.90
N ASN A 407 -20.35 -38.33 -19.00
CA ASN A 407 -21.55 -38.40 -18.17
C ASN A 407 -22.65 -39.29 -18.78
N MET A 408 -22.69 -39.37 -20.11
CA MET A 408 -23.74 -40.05 -20.84
C MET A 408 -23.13 -40.75 -22.04
N GLU A 409 -23.03 -42.06 -21.93
CA GLU A 409 -22.58 -42.91 -23.01
C GLU A 409 -23.36 -44.24 -22.95
N SER A 410 -23.61 -44.83 -24.12
CA SER A 410 -24.43 -46.03 -24.22
C SER A 410 -23.76 -47.19 -23.48
N ASN A 411 -24.55 -47.95 -22.71
CA ASN A 411 -24.11 -49.14 -21.97
C ASN A 411 -22.93 -48.94 -20.99
N THR A 412 -22.68 -47.71 -20.52
CA THR A 412 -21.69 -47.42 -19.48
C THR A 412 -22.30 -46.71 -18.28
N PHE A 413 -21.60 -46.77 -17.15
CA PHE A 413 -21.75 -45.83 -16.04
C PHE A 413 -20.98 -44.54 -16.35
N PRO A 414 -21.39 -43.38 -15.83
CA PRO A 414 -20.58 -42.15 -15.90
C PRO A 414 -19.17 -42.41 -15.39
N TYR A 415 -18.17 -41.92 -16.12
CA TYR A 415 -16.77 -42.12 -15.77
C TYR A 415 -15.91 -40.91 -16.11
N GLU A 416 -14.75 -40.83 -15.46
CA GLU A 416 -13.73 -39.83 -15.73
C GLU A 416 -12.38 -40.50 -15.90
N ILE A 417 -11.60 -40.00 -16.86
CA ILE A 417 -10.21 -40.43 -17.07
C ILE A 417 -9.32 -39.20 -16.93
N TRP A 418 -8.39 -39.27 -16.00
CA TRP A 418 -7.43 -38.22 -15.74
C TRP A 418 -6.05 -38.66 -16.20
N GLN A 419 -5.31 -37.75 -16.82
CA GLN A 419 -3.91 -37.97 -17.20
C GLN A 419 -3.01 -36.91 -16.58
N TYR A 420 -1.88 -37.41 -16.11
CA TYR A 420 -0.77 -36.65 -15.61
C TYR A 420 0.46 -36.98 -16.45
N TYR A 421 0.97 -36.02 -17.21
CA TYR A 421 2.22 -36.16 -17.95
C TYR A 421 3.39 -36.21 -16.97
N ARG A 422 3.34 -35.41 -15.91
CA ARG A 422 4.34 -35.35 -14.84
C ARG A 422 3.63 -35.15 -13.50
N LEU A 423 3.96 -35.96 -12.50
CA LEU A 423 3.45 -35.80 -11.15
C LEU A 423 4.51 -36.16 -10.11
N THR A 424 4.39 -35.55 -8.93
CA THR A 424 5.16 -35.94 -7.75
C THR A 424 4.17 -36.34 -6.67
N ASP A 425 4.36 -37.51 -6.08
CA ASP A 425 3.56 -37.96 -4.94
C ASP A 425 3.94 -37.14 -3.70
N LYS A 426 3.01 -36.32 -3.20
CA LYS A 426 3.25 -35.44 -2.03
C LYS A 426 3.40 -36.20 -0.70
N VAL A 427 3.14 -37.51 -0.69
CA VAL A 427 3.33 -38.36 0.49
C VAL A 427 4.78 -38.79 0.66
N ASN A 428 5.44 -39.22 -0.43
CA ASN A 428 6.78 -39.82 -0.38
C ASN A 428 7.83 -39.08 -1.25
N GLY A 429 7.42 -38.08 -2.03
CA GLY A 429 8.29 -37.27 -2.89
C GLY A 429 8.70 -37.94 -4.21
N GLN A 430 8.17 -39.12 -4.54
CA GLN A 430 8.54 -39.83 -5.76
C GLN A 430 7.94 -39.17 -7.01
N PHE A 431 8.77 -39.05 -8.05
CA PHE A 431 8.38 -38.48 -9.33
C PHE A 431 7.96 -39.58 -10.32
N PHE A 432 6.85 -39.36 -11.01
CA PHE A 432 6.32 -40.25 -12.03
C PHE A 432 5.92 -39.46 -13.28
N THR A 433 5.85 -40.17 -14.40
CA THR A 433 5.42 -39.60 -15.68
C THR A 433 4.35 -40.47 -16.31
N ASN A 434 3.51 -39.82 -17.13
CA ASN A 434 2.46 -40.46 -17.92
C ASN A 434 1.64 -41.48 -17.13
N ARG A 435 0.93 -40.99 -16.11
CA ARG A 435 0.06 -41.79 -15.26
C ARG A 435 -1.40 -41.45 -15.52
N LYS A 436 -2.25 -42.47 -15.51
CA LYS A 436 -3.68 -42.34 -15.75
C LYS A 436 -4.47 -42.85 -14.55
N PHE A 437 -5.63 -42.26 -14.33
CA PHE A 437 -6.57 -42.64 -13.29
C PHE A 437 -7.96 -42.72 -13.90
N VAL A 438 -8.69 -43.79 -13.62
CA VAL A 438 -10.03 -44.03 -14.11
C VAL A 438 -10.99 -44.09 -12.93
N PHE A 439 -11.96 -43.19 -12.95
CA PHE A 439 -13.00 -43.09 -11.95
C PHE A 439 -14.35 -43.44 -12.56
N VAL A 440 -15.23 -44.09 -11.81
CA VAL A 440 -16.58 -44.43 -12.27
C VAL A 440 -17.61 -44.08 -11.19
N ASN A 441 -18.79 -43.64 -11.61
CA ASN A 441 -19.93 -43.48 -10.73
C ASN A 441 -21.00 -44.55 -11.03
N LYS A 442 -21.09 -45.57 -10.17
CA LYS A 442 -22.10 -46.63 -10.27
C LYS A 442 -23.47 -46.22 -9.72
N ASN A 443 -23.54 -45.12 -8.95
CA ASN A 443 -24.74 -44.60 -8.33
C ASN A 443 -25.26 -43.39 -9.13
N LEU A 444 -26.19 -43.64 -10.06
CA LEU A 444 -26.71 -42.62 -10.98
C LEU A 444 -27.53 -41.48 -10.31
N GLY A 445 -27.65 -41.48 -8.97
CA GLY A 445 -28.37 -40.47 -8.19
C GLY A 445 -27.47 -39.46 -7.47
N ASP A 446 -26.14 -39.62 -7.54
CA ASP A 446 -25.16 -38.70 -6.96
C ASP A 446 -23.99 -38.43 -7.95
N ASP A 447 -22.95 -37.73 -7.51
CA ASP A 447 -21.69 -37.53 -8.26
C ASP A 447 -20.51 -38.25 -7.57
N CYS A 448 -20.77 -39.39 -6.95
CA CYS A 448 -19.82 -40.10 -6.11
C CYS A 448 -18.97 -41.08 -6.94
N HIS A 449 -18.00 -40.52 -7.66
CA HIS A 449 -17.04 -41.31 -8.44
C HIS A 449 -16.00 -42.00 -7.54
N THR A 450 -15.76 -43.29 -7.79
CA THR A 450 -14.71 -44.10 -7.12
C THR A 450 -13.59 -44.43 -8.09
N LEU A 451 -12.35 -44.53 -7.58
CA LEU A 451 -11.20 -44.96 -8.38
C LEU A 451 -11.33 -46.47 -8.64
N ILE A 452 -11.30 -46.87 -9.90
CA ILE A 452 -11.38 -48.29 -10.31
C ILE A 452 -10.10 -48.80 -10.97
N HIS A 453 -9.26 -47.91 -11.48
CA HIS A 453 -7.98 -48.28 -12.08
C HIS A 453 -7.01 -47.09 -12.13
N SER A 454 -5.71 -47.37 -11.97
CA SER A 454 -4.63 -46.43 -12.23
C SER A 454 -3.34 -47.15 -12.60
N ASP A 455 -2.55 -46.53 -13.47
CA ASP A 455 -1.17 -46.93 -13.77
C ASP A 455 -0.16 -46.42 -12.72
N MET A 456 -0.63 -45.67 -11.72
CA MET A 456 0.20 -45.11 -10.66
C MET A 456 0.58 -46.19 -9.65
N LYS A 457 1.88 -46.30 -9.34
CA LYS A 457 2.37 -47.28 -8.38
C LYS A 457 1.84 -46.96 -6.98
N GLY A 458 1.22 -47.94 -6.33
CA GLY A 458 0.62 -47.79 -5.00
C GLY A 458 -0.89 -47.46 -5.03
N GLU A 459 -1.45 -47.25 -6.22
CA GLU A 459 -2.90 -47.08 -6.42
C GLU A 459 -3.54 -48.40 -6.87
N LEU A 460 -4.88 -48.41 -6.93
CA LEU A 460 -5.64 -49.56 -7.41
C LEU A 460 -5.34 -49.84 -8.88
N TYR A 461 -4.69 -50.97 -9.16
CA TYR A 461 -4.49 -51.48 -10.52
C TYR A 461 -5.50 -52.59 -10.83
N ASN A 462 -6.34 -52.36 -11.83
CA ASN A 462 -7.32 -53.33 -12.33
C ASN A 462 -7.28 -53.35 -13.86
N ASP A 463 -6.72 -54.38 -14.47
CA ASP A 463 -6.64 -54.54 -15.93
C ASP A 463 -8.00 -54.79 -16.59
N ARG A 464 -8.99 -55.25 -15.81
CA ARG A 464 -10.38 -55.50 -16.22
C ARG A 464 -11.32 -54.32 -15.93
N TRP A 465 -10.78 -53.12 -15.68
CA TRP A 465 -11.57 -51.92 -15.34
C TRP A 465 -12.67 -51.56 -16.34
N ARG A 466 -12.51 -51.96 -17.61
CA ARG A 466 -13.54 -51.77 -18.65
C ARG A 466 -14.85 -52.45 -18.30
N PHE A 467 -14.81 -53.62 -17.65
CA PHE A 467 -16.01 -54.29 -17.15
C PHE A 467 -16.70 -53.49 -16.05
N GLU A 468 -15.93 -52.79 -15.21
CA GLU A 468 -16.45 -51.95 -14.11
C GLU A 468 -17.14 -50.68 -14.61
N VAL A 469 -16.74 -50.19 -15.79
CA VAL A 469 -17.37 -49.04 -16.47
C VAL A 469 -18.63 -49.45 -17.21
N THR A 470 -18.69 -50.66 -17.78
CA THR A 470 -19.86 -51.10 -18.54
C THR A 470 -21.05 -51.52 -17.66
N ARG A 471 -22.27 -51.19 -18.11
CA ARG A 471 -23.53 -51.60 -17.46
C ARG A 471 -24.02 -52.93 -17.99
N ARG A 472 -24.36 -53.86 -17.10
CA ARG A 472 -25.09 -55.11 -17.41
C ARG A 472 -24.45 -55.96 -18.53
N ASN A 473 -23.12 -55.94 -18.64
CA ASN A 473 -22.39 -56.69 -19.65
C ASN A 473 -21.57 -57.83 -19.03
N ASN A 474 -22.17 -59.03 -18.98
CA ASN A 474 -21.51 -60.25 -18.49
C ASN A 474 -20.83 -61.05 -19.63
N ASN A 475 -20.97 -60.59 -20.88
CA ASN A 475 -20.45 -61.32 -22.05
C ASN A 475 -18.93 -61.18 -22.12
N GLY A 476 -18.25 -62.29 -21.83
CA GLY A 476 -16.80 -62.36 -21.74
C GLY A 476 -16.25 -62.29 -20.31
N MET A 477 -17.10 -62.14 -19.29
CA MET A 477 -16.68 -62.09 -17.88
C MET A 477 -16.21 -63.45 -17.35
N GLY A 478 -16.77 -64.54 -17.88
CA GLY A 478 -16.46 -65.92 -17.49
C GLY A 478 -15.05 -66.40 -17.87
N ASN A 479 -14.34 -65.68 -18.76
CA ASN A 479 -12.92 -65.90 -18.99
C ASN A 479 -12.12 -64.94 -18.08
N PRO A 480 -11.33 -65.44 -17.12
CA PRO A 480 -10.54 -64.59 -16.21
C PRO A 480 -9.48 -63.76 -16.93
N ASP A 481 -8.96 -64.24 -18.08
CA ASP A 481 -7.93 -63.54 -18.87
C ASP A 481 -8.51 -62.46 -19.80
N ASN A 482 -9.84 -62.35 -19.88
CA ASN A 482 -10.46 -61.36 -20.74
C ASN A 482 -10.54 -59.99 -20.05
N THR A 483 -9.85 -59.01 -20.63
CA THR A 483 -9.77 -57.61 -20.16
C THR A 483 -10.67 -56.65 -20.95
N ASN A 484 -11.37 -57.14 -21.98
CA ASN A 484 -12.25 -56.34 -22.83
C ASN A 484 -13.68 -56.93 -22.88
N PRO A 485 -14.71 -56.18 -22.44
CA PRO A 485 -16.09 -56.59 -22.62
C PRO A 485 -16.48 -56.61 -24.11
N ASN A 486 -17.32 -57.55 -24.53
CA ASN A 486 -17.84 -57.60 -25.90
C ASN A 486 -18.95 -56.54 -26.10
N GLY A 487 -19.11 -56.01 -27.32
CA GLY A 487 -20.22 -55.08 -27.62
C GLY A 487 -19.99 -53.63 -27.18
N VAL A 488 -18.72 -53.23 -27.03
CA VAL A 488 -18.28 -51.89 -26.64
C VAL A 488 -17.47 -51.18 -27.73
N GLN A 489 -17.59 -51.64 -28.98
CA GLN A 489 -16.83 -51.11 -30.10
C GLN A 489 -17.13 -49.63 -30.37
N ASP A 490 -18.36 -49.20 -30.08
CA ASP A 490 -18.82 -47.82 -30.26
C ASP A 490 -18.52 -46.93 -29.03
N ASN A 491 -17.95 -47.51 -27.97
CA ASN A 491 -17.64 -46.78 -26.74
C ASN A 491 -16.29 -46.04 -26.82
N GLN A 492 -16.25 -44.85 -26.24
CA GLN A 492 -15.13 -43.93 -26.30
C GLN A 492 -14.09 -44.13 -25.18
N PHE A 493 -14.38 -44.93 -24.14
CA PHE A 493 -13.45 -45.08 -23.00
C PHE A 493 -12.07 -45.59 -23.40
N ASN A 494 -11.96 -46.41 -24.46
CA ASN A 494 -10.65 -46.87 -24.98
C ASN A 494 -9.89 -45.75 -25.70
N GLU A 495 -10.59 -44.95 -26.51
CA GLU A 495 -10.00 -43.79 -27.20
C GLU A 495 -9.55 -42.76 -26.18
N ILE A 496 -10.42 -42.41 -25.22
CA ILE A 496 -10.16 -41.44 -24.16
C ILE A 496 -9.05 -41.94 -23.25
N TYR A 497 -9.00 -43.23 -22.90
CA TYR A 497 -7.89 -43.74 -22.10
C TYR A 497 -6.58 -43.65 -22.85
N SER A 498 -6.57 -43.89 -24.17
CA SER A 498 -5.35 -43.82 -24.98
C SER A 498 -4.90 -42.37 -25.20
N ASN A 499 -5.84 -41.50 -25.55
CA ASN A 499 -5.68 -40.09 -25.87
C ASN A 499 -6.74 -39.25 -25.12
N PRO A 500 -6.54 -38.98 -23.83
CA PRO A 500 -7.40 -38.08 -23.09
C PRO A 500 -7.45 -36.72 -23.79
N ARG A 501 -8.65 -36.15 -23.90
CA ARG A 501 -8.90 -34.83 -24.50
C ARG A 501 -9.59 -33.93 -23.50
#